data_AF-A0A1S2H5H9-F1
#
_entry.id   AF-A0A1S2H5H9-F1
#
_cell.length_a   1.000
_cell.length_b   1.000
_cell.length_c   1.000
_cell.angle_alpha   90.00
_cell.angle_beta   90.00
_cell.angle_gamma   90.00
#
_symmetry.space_group_name_H-M   'P 1'
#
loop_
_entity.id
_entity.type
_entity.pdbx_description
1 polymer ?
#
loop_
_entity_poly.entity_id
_entity_poly.type
_entity_poly.pdbx_seq_one_letter_code
_entity_poly.pdbx_strand_id
1 'polypeptide(L)'
;MSSTFTSSEAIHALTHAWTGTVNNSQSVELSDGVEVRRNLFENPNFETNTGGITWSTNLTVTRDTTTFHSGSASMRVVGTGANAYGGLYPAQRYDLVPGATYTWSFYFMIPADLSTNSLPQMAFYNGTTNLGYAYVSSIQFATDWQRQSITFTVPDGTTRVTFLLHSLNSPTTTDVIYFDDIQLEQSPVSTDYFDGSTPGTVEYGIAMPSLVTQWAATSQPRHIVHDVLGTPWPNVTIQPAGPRSGTMSALFDSEDGANDFFTMLRGTNVITFSDTDTYSTAMVFLAQDNITMTPDDQDRRRWVVSFGYMEVQE
;
A
#
# COMPACT_ATOMS: atom_id res chain seq x y z
N MET A 1 5.29 -26.02 -11.20
CA MET A 1 6.07 -26.71 -10.16
C MET A 1 6.27 -25.67 -9.08
N SER A 2 5.72 -25.85 -7.88
CA SER A 2 5.77 -24.77 -6.89
C SER A 2 5.81 -25.33 -5.48
N SER A 3 7.02 -25.43 -4.95
CA SER A 3 7.23 -25.37 -3.51
C SER A 3 6.68 -24.02 -3.00
N THR A 4 5.92 -24.03 -1.91
CA THR A 4 5.32 -22.81 -1.34
C THR A 4 5.56 -22.80 0.16
N PHE A 5 5.92 -21.65 0.69
CA PHE A 5 5.95 -21.38 2.12
C PHE A 5 4.87 -20.35 2.44
N THR A 6 4.07 -20.62 3.47
CA THR A 6 3.02 -19.71 3.94
C THR A 6 3.10 -19.54 5.45
N SER A 7 2.82 -18.35 5.95
CA SER A 7 2.59 -18.13 7.38
C SER A 7 1.17 -17.66 7.67
N SER A 8 0.63 -18.09 8.82
CA SER A 8 -0.61 -17.57 9.40
C SER A 8 -0.40 -16.29 10.22
N GLU A 9 0.86 -15.88 10.42
CA GLU A 9 1.24 -14.63 11.05
C GLU A 9 1.65 -13.59 9.99
N ALA A 10 1.39 -12.33 10.27
CA ALA A 10 1.74 -11.22 9.39
C ALA A 10 3.27 -11.05 9.29
N ILE A 11 3.78 -10.82 8.08
CA ILE A 11 5.20 -10.50 7.86
C ILE A 11 5.44 -9.00 7.75
N HIS A 12 4.42 -8.25 7.31
CA HIS A 12 4.44 -6.80 7.25
C HIS A 12 3.12 -6.24 7.78
N ALA A 13 3.21 -5.11 8.47
CA ALA A 13 2.06 -4.31 8.85
C ALA A 13 2.10 -2.98 8.10
N LEU A 14 1.10 -2.77 7.23
CA LEU A 14 0.81 -1.46 6.67
C LEU A 14 -0.10 -0.71 7.63
N THR A 15 0.36 0.44 8.10
CA THR A 15 -0.40 1.32 8.99
C THR A 15 -0.44 2.72 8.43
N HIS A 16 -1.49 3.47 8.78
CA HIS A 16 -1.65 4.84 8.32
C HIS A 16 -1.72 5.79 9.51
N ALA A 17 -1.19 7.00 9.32
CA ALA A 17 -1.17 8.01 10.36
C ALA A 17 -1.28 9.42 9.81
N TRP A 18 -1.89 10.31 10.60
CA TRP A 18 -1.84 11.76 10.38
C TRP A 18 -0.48 12.30 10.82
N THR A 19 0.11 13.18 10.02
CA THR A 19 1.42 13.78 10.36
C THR A 19 1.31 14.90 11.40
N GLY A 20 0.09 15.35 11.69
CA GLY A 20 -0.20 16.40 12.65
C GLY A 20 -1.62 16.27 13.20
N THR A 21 -2.42 17.32 13.07
CA THR A 21 -3.82 17.29 13.53
C THR A 21 -4.63 16.28 12.73
N VAL A 22 -5.29 15.36 13.43
CA VAL A 22 -6.22 14.37 12.86
C VAL A 22 -7.22 15.08 11.95
N ASN A 23 -7.42 14.55 10.75
CA ASN A 23 -8.34 15.12 9.75
C ASN A 23 -8.06 16.58 9.37
N ASN A 24 -6.84 17.07 9.60
CA ASN A 24 -6.44 18.42 9.24
C ASN A 24 -4.92 18.55 9.04
N SER A 25 -4.30 17.51 8.50
CA SER A 25 -2.87 17.47 8.15
C SER A 25 -2.67 16.49 6.99
N GLN A 26 -1.43 16.30 6.55
CA GLN A 26 -1.05 15.24 5.61
C GLN A 26 -1.20 13.87 6.28
N SER A 27 -1.19 12.82 5.46
CA SER A 27 -1.15 11.43 5.95
C SER A 27 0.04 10.67 5.36
N VAL A 28 0.48 9.67 6.11
CA VAL A 28 1.55 8.74 5.71
C VAL A 28 1.07 7.30 5.83
N GLU A 29 1.56 6.46 4.93
CA GLU A 29 1.50 5.01 5.01
C GLU A 29 2.89 4.51 5.44
N LEU A 30 2.89 3.66 6.46
CA LEU A 30 4.07 3.10 7.07
C LEU A 30 4.04 1.58 6.85
N SER A 31 5.11 1.02 6.30
CA SER A 31 5.38 -0.42 6.34
C SER A 31 6.35 -0.70 7.48
N ASP A 32 5.92 -1.47 8.47
CA ASP A 32 6.69 -1.79 9.69
C ASP A 32 7.26 -0.55 10.40
N GLY A 33 6.49 0.54 10.41
CA GLY A 33 6.86 1.82 11.02
C GLY A 33 7.78 2.71 10.17
N VAL A 34 8.13 2.29 8.95
CA VAL A 34 8.89 3.08 7.98
C VAL A 34 7.95 3.68 6.93
N GLU A 35 8.06 4.99 6.69
CA GLU A 35 7.25 5.66 5.67
C GLU A 35 7.57 5.14 4.27
N VAL A 36 6.54 4.62 3.61
CA VAL A 36 6.62 4.12 2.24
C VAL A 36 5.85 5.01 1.26
N ARG A 37 4.77 5.64 1.72
CA ARG A 37 3.94 6.56 0.92
C ARG A 37 3.46 7.74 1.77
N ARG A 38 3.22 8.87 1.09
CA ARG A 38 2.68 10.09 1.70
C ARG A 38 1.62 10.71 0.81
N ASN A 39 0.47 11.01 1.40
CA ASN A 39 -0.49 11.91 0.81
C ASN A 39 -0.12 13.34 1.21
N LEU A 40 0.39 14.09 0.24
CA LEU A 40 0.84 15.47 0.43
C LEU A 40 -0.32 16.44 0.60
N PHE A 41 -1.55 16.03 0.29
CA PHE A 41 -2.74 16.85 0.49
C PHE A 41 -3.11 16.86 1.98
N GLU A 42 -3.27 18.05 2.54
CA GLU A 42 -3.69 18.23 3.92
C GLU A 42 -5.22 18.29 4.00
N ASN A 43 -5.81 17.66 5.02
CA ASN A 43 -7.28 17.54 5.14
C ASN A 43 -7.94 16.93 3.87
N PRO A 44 -7.47 15.76 3.41
CA PRO A 44 -7.92 15.16 2.15
C PRO A 44 -9.38 14.68 2.16
N ASN A 45 -9.93 14.41 3.34
CA ASN A 45 -11.27 13.86 3.57
C ASN A 45 -12.30 14.90 4.07
N PHE A 46 -11.89 16.16 4.27
CA PHE A 46 -12.78 17.25 4.71
C PHE A 46 -13.56 17.02 6.01
N GLU A 47 -13.10 16.10 6.87
CA GLU A 47 -13.83 15.70 8.07
C GLU A 47 -13.94 16.82 9.11
N THR A 48 -13.05 17.81 9.10
CA THR A 48 -13.07 18.92 10.06
C THR A 48 -13.50 20.26 9.46
N ASN A 49 -13.01 20.57 8.26
CA ASN A 49 -13.21 21.85 7.59
C ASN A 49 -12.93 21.71 6.08
N THR A 50 -12.85 22.81 5.33
CA THR A 50 -12.59 22.80 3.88
C THR A 50 -11.10 22.90 3.53
N GLY A 51 -10.19 22.62 4.47
CA GLY A 51 -8.73 22.63 4.28
C GLY A 51 -8.15 24.02 4.06
N GLY A 52 -8.86 25.08 4.47
CA GLY A 52 -8.49 26.45 4.12
C GLY A 52 -8.52 26.71 2.61
N ILE A 53 -9.19 25.87 1.82
CA ILE A 53 -9.40 26.11 0.40
C ILE A 53 -10.27 27.36 0.27
N THR A 54 -9.71 28.37 -0.40
CA THR A 54 -10.35 29.65 -0.68
C THR A 54 -10.57 29.78 -2.18
N TRP A 55 -11.58 30.55 -2.60
CA TRP A 55 -11.93 30.67 -4.01
C TRP A 55 -11.54 32.00 -4.64
N SER A 56 -11.45 31.99 -5.98
CA SER A 56 -11.72 33.16 -6.81
C SER A 56 -13.21 33.55 -6.78
N THR A 57 -13.53 34.73 -7.30
CA THR A 57 -14.76 35.52 -7.05
C THR A 57 -16.13 34.88 -7.33
N ASN A 58 -16.25 33.63 -7.79
CA ASN A 58 -17.49 33.12 -8.39
C ASN A 58 -17.90 31.68 -7.99
N LEU A 59 -17.28 31.07 -6.99
CA LEU A 59 -17.64 29.76 -6.47
C LEU A 59 -17.79 29.80 -4.95
N THR A 60 -18.75 29.03 -4.43
CA THR A 60 -18.90 28.81 -2.99
C THR A 60 -18.39 27.42 -2.64
N VAL A 61 -17.47 27.31 -1.67
CA VAL A 61 -17.12 26.04 -1.03
C VAL A 61 -17.67 26.00 0.38
N THR A 62 -18.30 24.88 0.66
CA THR A 62 -18.77 24.52 1.98
C THR A 62 -18.39 23.09 2.26
N ARG A 63 -18.16 22.77 3.53
CA ARG A 63 -18.16 21.39 3.98
C ARG A 63 -19.61 20.87 3.97
N ASP A 64 -19.83 19.70 3.43
CA ASP A 64 -21.15 19.03 3.38
C ASP A 64 -21.08 17.72 4.16
N THR A 65 -22.06 17.48 5.03
CA THR A 65 -22.13 16.27 5.88
C THR A 65 -23.28 15.33 5.49
N THR A 66 -23.85 15.54 4.30
CA THR A 66 -25.01 14.81 3.79
C THR A 66 -24.68 14.01 2.54
N THR A 67 -23.75 14.51 1.73
CA THR A 67 -23.24 13.87 0.53
C THR A 67 -21.73 13.76 0.68
N PHE A 68 -21.21 12.56 0.86
CA PHE A 68 -19.79 12.28 1.05
C PHE A 68 -19.44 10.91 0.47
N HIS A 69 -18.16 10.68 0.15
CA HIS A 69 -17.67 9.42 -0.39
C HIS A 69 -17.24 8.49 0.75
N SER A 70 -16.43 9.02 1.65
CA SER A 70 -15.94 8.32 2.83
C SER A 70 -16.18 9.17 4.08
N GLY A 71 -15.98 8.58 5.27
CA GLY A 71 -16.11 9.30 6.53
C GLY A 71 -17.52 9.87 6.79
N SER A 72 -17.59 11.17 7.07
CA SER A 72 -18.79 11.91 7.47
C SER A 72 -18.96 13.26 6.77
N ALA A 73 -18.02 13.67 5.93
CA ALA A 73 -18.11 14.92 5.19
C ALA A 73 -17.37 14.89 3.85
N SER A 74 -17.72 15.84 2.98
CA SER A 74 -16.98 16.14 1.76
C SER A 74 -16.92 17.64 1.51
N MET A 75 -16.17 18.04 0.49
CA MET A 75 -16.19 19.39 -0.02
C MET A 75 -17.30 19.54 -1.07
N ARG A 76 -18.21 20.49 -0.85
CA ARG A 76 -19.24 20.88 -1.80
C ARG A 76 -18.88 22.20 -2.46
N VAL A 77 -18.88 22.21 -3.79
CA VAL A 77 -18.63 23.36 -4.66
C VAL A 77 -19.91 23.76 -5.37
N VAL A 78 -20.25 25.05 -5.37
CA VAL A 78 -21.45 25.58 -6.05
C VAL A 78 -21.10 26.80 -6.91
N GLY A 79 -21.64 26.84 -8.12
CA GLY A 79 -21.66 28.03 -8.97
C GLY A 79 -22.37 29.22 -8.32
N THR A 80 -21.99 30.44 -8.68
CA THR A 80 -22.67 31.67 -8.20
C THR A 80 -23.45 32.40 -9.29
N GLY A 81 -23.37 31.95 -10.54
CA GLY A 81 -24.03 32.59 -11.69
C GLY A 81 -23.30 33.80 -12.28
N ALA A 82 -22.06 34.10 -11.85
CA ALA A 82 -21.24 35.20 -12.35
C ALA A 82 -20.12 34.74 -13.32
N ASN A 83 -19.70 35.62 -14.24
CA ASN A 83 -18.72 35.30 -15.29
C ASN A 83 -17.30 34.98 -14.78
N ALA A 84 -16.79 33.85 -15.30
CA ALA A 84 -15.43 33.40 -15.59
C ALA A 84 -14.41 33.14 -14.45
N TYR A 85 -13.74 31.98 -14.58
CA TYR A 85 -12.53 31.52 -13.89
C TYR A 85 -12.66 31.28 -12.37
N GLY A 86 -13.35 30.19 -12.03
CA GLY A 86 -13.26 29.54 -10.73
C GLY A 86 -11.99 28.70 -10.61
N GLY A 87 -11.28 28.75 -9.48
CA GLY A 87 -10.16 27.86 -9.19
C GLY A 87 -10.09 27.56 -7.70
N LEU A 88 -9.94 26.30 -7.31
CA LEU A 88 -9.73 25.90 -5.92
C LEU A 88 -8.35 26.42 -5.51
N TYR A 89 -8.22 27.54 -4.82
CA TYR A 89 -6.91 27.93 -4.28
C TYR A 89 -6.78 27.28 -2.91
N PRO A 90 -6.14 26.09 -2.78
CA PRO A 90 -5.72 25.68 -1.46
C PRO A 90 -4.89 26.83 -0.88
N ALA A 91 -5.18 27.24 0.36
CA ALA A 91 -4.26 28.11 1.09
C ALA A 91 -2.88 27.45 1.22
N GLN A 92 -2.86 26.12 1.10
CA GLN A 92 -1.69 25.27 1.17
C GLN A 92 -0.82 25.41 -0.08
N ARG A 93 0.49 25.46 0.16
CA ARG A 93 1.51 25.43 -0.88
C ARG A 93 2.21 24.09 -0.77
N TYR A 94 2.34 23.40 -1.90
CA TYR A 94 3.07 22.14 -1.97
C TYR A 94 4.44 22.41 -2.58
N ASP A 95 5.49 22.10 -1.83
CA ASP A 95 6.87 22.18 -2.28
C ASP A 95 7.21 20.91 -3.08
N LEU A 96 6.63 20.79 -4.28
CA LEU A 96 6.89 19.67 -5.18
C LEU A 96 8.26 19.86 -5.86
N VAL A 97 9.01 18.76 -6.00
CA VAL A 97 10.36 18.79 -6.55
C VAL A 97 10.31 18.93 -8.08
N PRO A 98 10.95 19.97 -8.68
CA PRO A 98 11.06 20.08 -10.14
C PRO A 98 11.70 18.83 -10.76
N GLY A 99 11.17 18.38 -11.90
CA GLY A 99 11.58 17.17 -12.59
C GLY A 99 11.03 15.86 -12.01
N ALA A 100 10.46 15.86 -10.80
CA ALA A 100 9.81 14.68 -10.24
C ALA A 100 8.37 14.53 -10.77
N THR A 101 7.92 13.28 -10.85
CA THR A 101 6.57 12.92 -11.29
C THR A 101 5.66 12.69 -10.09
N TYR A 102 4.49 13.28 -10.14
CA TYR A 102 3.44 13.16 -9.13
C TYR A 102 2.12 12.77 -9.79
N THR A 103 1.24 12.18 -8.99
CA THR A 103 -0.15 11.95 -9.37
C THR A 103 -1.06 12.63 -8.36
N TRP A 104 -1.97 13.46 -8.87
CA TRP A 104 -3.09 14.02 -8.09
C TRP A 104 -4.35 13.25 -8.44
N SER A 105 -5.06 12.76 -7.44
CA SER A 105 -6.33 12.05 -7.61
C SER A 105 -7.36 12.53 -6.60
N PHE A 106 -8.63 12.36 -6.93
CA PHE A 106 -9.75 12.78 -6.10
C PHE A 106 -10.99 12.00 -6.51
N TYR A 107 -11.88 11.79 -5.55
CA TYR A 107 -13.24 11.36 -5.82
C TYR A 107 -14.11 12.59 -6.05
N PHE A 108 -15.02 12.50 -7.02
CA PHE A 108 -15.99 13.56 -7.31
C PHE A 108 -17.38 12.99 -7.60
N MET A 109 -18.41 13.77 -7.30
CA MET A 109 -19.81 13.46 -7.62
C MET A 109 -20.51 14.73 -8.11
N ILE A 110 -21.36 14.57 -9.12
CA ILE A 110 -22.15 15.61 -9.76
C ILE A 110 -23.62 15.13 -9.75
N PRO A 111 -24.48 15.67 -8.86
CA PRO A 111 -25.84 15.15 -8.64
C PRO A 111 -26.77 15.36 -9.84
N ALA A 112 -26.45 16.32 -10.70
CA ALA A 112 -27.16 16.63 -11.93
C ALA A 112 -26.17 17.24 -12.93
N ASP A 113 -26.42 17.05 -14.23
CA ASP A 113 -25.61 17.62 -15.31
C ASP A 113 -25.26 19.07 -15.02
N LEU A 114 -23.96 19.39 -15.08
CA LEU A 114 -23.52 20.75 -14.99
C LEU A 114 -23.96 21.52 -16.24
N SER A 115 -24.38 22.76 -16.04
CA SER A 115 -24.68 23.67 -17.15
C SER A 115 -23.44 24.00 -17.99
N THR A 116 -22.24 23.75 -17.44
CA THR A 116 -20.95 23.96 -18.08
C THR A 116 -19.94 22.89 -17.69
N ASN A 117 -19.11 22.48 -18.64
CA ASN A 117 -18.01 21.54 -18.38
C ASN A 117 -17.00 22.16 -17.42
N SER A 118 -16.61 21.39 -16.41
CA SER A 118 -15.55 21.74 -15.48
C SER A 118 -14.29 20.95 -15.80
N LEU A 119 -13.14 21.61 -15.76
CA LEU A 119 -11.84 21.06 -16.13
C LEU A 119 -10.93 21.05 -14.90
N PRO A 120 -10.68 19.88 -14.30
CA PRO A 120 -9.68 19.74 -13.25
C PRO A 120 -8.28 19.95 -13.83
N GLN A 121 -7.48 20.82 -13.22
CA GLN A 121 -6.14 21.15 -13.68
C GLN A 121 -5.16 21.32 -12.52
N MET A 122 -3.90 21.07 -12.79
CA MET A 122 -2.76 21.50 -12.02
C MET A 122 -2.11 22.70 -12.71
N ALA A 123 -1.95 23.81 -12.00
CA ALA A 123 -1.20 24.97 -12.49
C ALA A 123 0.17 25.08 -11.82
N PHE A 124 1.20 25.31 -12.62
CA PHE A 124 2.58 25.49 -12.17
C PHE A 124 2.97 26.97 -12.28
N TYR A 125 3.63 27.50 -11.26
CA TYR A 125 4.06 28.90 -11.23
C TYR A 125 5.52 29.05 -10.79
N ASN A 126 6.20 30.03 -11.36
CA ASN A 126 7.42 30.64 -10.82
C ASN A 126 7.08 32.05 -10.32
N GLY A 127 6.94 32.20 -9.00
CA GLY A 127 6.35 33.39 -8.40
C GLY A 127 4.91 33.61 -8.89
N THR A 128 4.70 34.65 -9.68
CA THR A 128 3.41 34.98 -10.32
C THR A 128 3.30 34.51 -11.77
N THR A 129 4.40 34.07 -12.38
CA THR A 129 4.42 33.64 -13.79
C THR A 129 3.90 32.22 -13.90
N ASN A 130 2.85 32.00 -14.69
CA ASN A 130 2.37 30.65 -15.00
C ASN A 130 3.36 29.96 -15.96
N LEU A 131 3.80 28.75 -15.59
CA LEU A 131 4.71 27.92 -16.39
C LEU A 131 3.97 26.90 -17.26
N GLY A 132 2.71 26.62 -16.94
CA GLY A 132 1.87 25.69 -17.68
C GLY A 132 0.82 25.02 -16.81
N TYR A 133 0.16 24.02 -17.41
CA TYR A 133 -0.90 23.25 -16.79
C TYR A 133 -0.76 21.76 -17.11
N ALA A 134 -1.14 20.91 -16.16
CA ALA A 134 -1.49 19.53 -16.42
C ALA A 134 -3.00 19.38 -16.20
N TYR A 135 -3.69 18.63 -17.06
CA TYR A 135 -5.14 18.52 -16.99
C TYR A 135 -5.62 17.21 -17.61
N VAL A 136 -6.87 16.88 -17.34
CA VAL A 136 -7.59 15.72 -17.91
C VAL A 136 -8.79 16.19 -18.71
N SER A 137 -9.56 15.25 -19.25
CA SER A 137 -10.84 15.56 -19.89
C SER A 137 -11.77 16.30 -18.92
N SER A 138 -12.59 17.20 -19.45
CA SER A 138 -13.57 17.91 -18.64
C SER A 138 -14.65 16.97 -18.09
N ILE A 139 -15.09 17.23 -16.87
CA ILE A 139 -16.20 16.57 -16.20
C ILE A 139 -17.48 17.40 -16.36
N GLN A 140 -18.60 16.72 -16.61
CA GLN A 140 -19.92 17.36 -16.77
C GLN A 140 -21.03 16.59 -16.03
N PHE A 141 -20.83 15.29 -15.78
CA PHE A 141 -21.81 14.42 -15.15
C PHE A 141 -21.12 13.26 -14.42
N ALA A 142 -21.62 12.92 -13.23
CA ALA A 142 -21.18 11.81 -12.39
C ALA A 142 -22.18 11.62 -11.23
N THR A 143 -23.35 11.01 -11.49
CA THR A 143 -24.38 10.82 -10.45
C THR A 143 -23.95 9.94 -9.28
N ASP A 144 -22.90 9.14 -9.47
CA ASP A 144 -22.22 8.39 -8.43
C ASP A 144 -20.79 8.91 -8.29
N TRP A 145 -20.18 8.63 -7.13
CA TRP A 145 -18.77 8.95 -6.90
C TRP A 145 -17.87 8.27 -7.93
N GLN A 146 -17.06 9.07 -8.60
CA GLN A 146 -16.06 8.61 -9.57
C GLN A 146 -14.70 9.14 -9.17
N ARG A 147 -13.68 8.35 -9.45
CA ARG A 147 -12.29 8.74 -9.22
C ARG A 147 -11.68 9.29 -10.50
N GLN A 148 -11.04 10.45 -10.40
CA GLN A 148 -10.22 11.02 -11.48
C GLN A 148 -8.79 11.21 -10.98
N SER A 149 -7.83 11.07 -11.88
CA SER A 149 -6.42 11.35 -11.59
C SER A 149 -5.74 12.12 -12.71
N ILE A 150 -4.71 12.89 -12.35
CA ILE A 150 -3.83 13.66 -13.23
C ILE A 150 -2.39 13.32 -12.84
N THR A 151 -1.67 12.64 -13.72
CA THR A 151 -0.22 12.39 -13.57
C THR A 151 0.55 13.46 -14.33
N PHE A 152 1.55 14.06 -13.68
CA PHE A 152 2.34 15.16 -14.24
C PHE A 152 3.77 15.15 -13.73
N THR A 153 4.67 15.71 -14.53
CA THR A 153 6.04 16.03 -14.11
C THR A 153 6.11 17.51 -13.81
N VAL A 154 6.67 17.86 -12.65
CA VAL A 154 6.78 19.27 -12.22
C VAL A 154 7.78 19.98 -13.13
N PRO A 155 7.38 21.06 -13.84
CA PRO A 155 8.30 21.79 -14.71
C PRO A 155 9.45 22.43 -13.94
N ASP A 156 10.62 22.55 -14.59
CA ASP A 156 11.76 23.27 -14.04
C ASP A 156 11.41 24.73 -13.68
N GLY A 157 11.94 25.19 -12.54
CA GLY A 157 11.67 26.53 -12.03
C GLY A 157 10.31 26.73 -11.37
N THR A 158 9.51 25.67 -11.19
CA THR A 158 8.28 25.73 -10.39
C THR A 158 8.61 26.06 -8.94
N THR A 159 7.97 27.11 -8.42
CA THR A 159 8.05 27.52 -7.01
C THR A 159 6.70 27.42 -6.30
N ARG A 160 5.62 27.17 -7.05
CA ARG A 160 4.27 27.00 -6.51
C ARG A 160 3.43 26.15 -7.44
N VAL A 161 2.68 25.25 -6.84
CA VAL A 161 1.68 24.40 -7.51
C VAL A 161 0.30 24.71 -6.95
N THR A 162 -0.73 24.70 -7.79
CA THR A 162 -2.11 25.02 -7.39
C THR A 162 -3.09 24.15 -8.16
N PHE A 163 -4.00 23.50 -7.44
CA PHE A 163 -5.11 22.79 -8.03
C PHE A 163 -6.14 23.77 -8.57
N LEU A 164 -6.79 23.49 -9.68
CA LEU A 164 -7.82 24.37 -10.23
C LEU A 164 -8.97 23.52 -10.73
N LEU A 165 -10.18 24.04 -10.55
CA LEU A 165 -11.37 23.51 -11.18
C LEU A 165 -11.92 24.57 -12.11
N HIS A 166 -11.49 24.52 -13.36
CA HIS A 166 -11.76 25.54 -14.34
C HIS A 166 -13.07 25.27 -15.07
N SER A 167 -14.12 26.07 -14.84
CA SER A 167 -15.34 26.01 -15.68
C SER A 167 -15.07 26.68 -17.03
N LEU A 168 -15.43 26.02 -18.14
CA LEU A 168 -15.24 26.58 -19.49
C LEU A 168 -16.20 27.75 -19.78
N ASN A 169 -17.33 27.81 -19.05
CA ASN A 169 -18.33 28.87 -19.13
C ASN A 169 -18.79 29.25 -17.70
N SER A 170 -19.82 30.09 -17.57
CA SER A 170 -20.31 30.60 -16.28
C SER A 170 -21.19 29.57 -15.56
N PRO A 171 -20.74 29.00 -14.42
CA PRO A 171 -21.52 28.02 -13.69
C PRO A 171 -22.68 28.69 -12.96
N THR A 172 -23.84 28.04 -12.97
CA THR A 172 -25.05 28.56 -12.30
C THR A 172 -25.12 28.10 -10.85
N THR A 173 -26.04 28.65 -10.06
CA THR A 173 -26.26 28.22 -8.66
C THR A 173 -26.81 26.80 -8.53
N THR A 174 -27.20 26.15 -9.62
CA THR A 174 -27.60 24.74 -9.64
C THR A 174 -26.43 23.81 -9.96
N ASP A 175 -25.31 24.33 -10.45
CA ASP A 175 -24.11 23.54 -10.72
C ASP A 175 -23.42 23.22 -9.40
N VAL A 176 -23.51 21.96 -8.98
CA VAL A 176 -22.92 21.46 -7.74
C VAL A 176 -21.95 20.33 -8.06
N ILE A 177 -20.75 20.39 -7.48
CA ILE A 177 -19.76 19.33 -7.57
C ILE A 177 -19.29 19.02 -6.16
N TYR A 178 -19.27 17.75 -5.79
CA TYR A 178 -18.70 17.27 -4.55
C TYR A 178 -17.32 16.70 -4.83
N PHE A 179 -16.38 16.91 -3.90
CA PHE A 179 -15.05 16.34 -3.91
C PHE A 179 -14.76 15.72 -2.55
N ASP A 180 -14.08 14.59 -2.59
CA ASP A 180 -13.67 13.86 -1.40
C ASP A 180 -12.42 13.04 -1.67
N ASP A 181 -11.80 12.54 -0.62
CA ASP A 181 -10.67 11.60 -0.68
C ASP A 181 -9.57 12.05 -1.66
N ILE A 182 -9.07 13.27 -1.44
CA ILE A 182 -8.04 13.87 -2.30
C ILE A 182 -6.68 13.27 -1.97
N GLN A 183 -5.94 12.82 -2.98
CA GLN A 183 -4.59 12.29 -2.82
C GLN A 183 -3.60 12.96 -3.78
N LEU A 184 -2.53 13.51 -3.22
CA LEU A 184 -1.36 13.97 -3.97
C LEU A 184 -0.14 13.14 -3.54
N GLU A 185 0.46 12.42 -4.46
CA GLU A 185 1.56 11.49 -4.16
C GLU A 185 2.67 11.57 -5.20
N GLN A 186 3.92 11.32 -4.77
CA GLN A 186 5.06 11.22 -5.68
C GLN A 186 5.11 9.83 -6.32
N SER A 187 4.21 9.60 -7.27
CA SER A 187 4.07 8.35 -7.99
C SER A 187 3.70 8.61 -9.46
N PRO A 188 4.20 7.81 -10.41
CA PRO A 188 3.77 7.88 -11.81
C PRO A 188 2.36 7.30 -12.03
N VAL A 189 1.74 6.71 -11.00
CA VAL A 189 0.41 6.11 -11.07
C VAL A 189 -0.43 6.53 -9.87
N SER A 190 -1.76 6.54 -10.07
CA SER A 190 -2.71 6.71 -8.98
C SER A 190 -2.79 5.41 -8.20
N THR A 191 -2.45 5.45 -6.91
CA THR A 191 -2.59 4.29 -6.01
C THR A 191 -3.90 4.38 -5.23
N ASP A 192 -4.27 3.39 -4.42
CA ASP A 192 -5.50 3.50 -3.61
C ASP A 192 -5.44 4.66 -2.63
N TYR A 193 -6.60 5.28 -2.40
CA TYR A 193 -6.71 6.40 -1.47
C TYR A 193 -6.39 5.94 -0.05
N PHE A 194 -5.62 6.77 0.67
CA PHE A 194 -5.48 6.63 2.12
C PHE A 194 -5.41 7.99 2.82
N ASP A 195 -5.78 7.96 4.08
CA ASP A 195 -5.63 9.03 5.04
C ASP A 195 -5.10 8.48 6.37
N GLY A 196 -4.91 9.35 7.37
CA GLY A 196 -4.39 8.92 8.66
C GLY A 196 -5.38 8.11 9.52
N SER A 197 -6.59 7.90 9.04
CA SER A 197 -7.65 7.12 9.68
C SER A 197 -7.94 5.81 8.93
N THR A 198 -7.26 5.58 7.79
CA THR A 198 -7.42 4.39 6.96
C THR A 198 -7.01 3.17 7.77
N PRO A 199 -7.84 2.10 7.81
CA PRO A 199 -7.49 0.89 8.54
C PRO A 199 -6.20 0.28 8.00
N GLY A 200 -5.29 -0.05 8.92
CA GLY A 200 -4.10 -0.80 8.58
C GLY A 200 -4.43 -2.17 7.99
N THR A 201 -3.53 -2.68 7.17
CA THR A 201 -3.61 -4.04 6.62
C THR A 201 -2.37 -4.81 7.03
N VAL A 202 -2.50 -6.13 7.06
CA VAL A 202 -1.39 -7.03 7.33
C VAL A 202 -1.15 -7.88 6.09
N GLU A 203 0.10 -8.01 5.71
CA GLU A 203 0.50 -8.92 4.64
C GLU A 203 0.96 -10.22 5.28
N TYR A 204 0.36 -11.33 4.85
CA TYR A 204 0.77 -12.66 5.25
C TYR A 204 1.86 -13.14 4.30
N GLY A 205 2.92 -13.74 4.86
CA GLY A 205 4.03 -14.20 4.06
C GLY A 205 3.61 -15.37 3.18
N ILE A 206 3.71 -15.18 1.86
CA ILE A 206 3.67 -16.26 0.87
C ILE A 206 4.94 -16.16 0.05
N ALA A 207 5.77 -17.20 0.11
CA ALA A 207 6.99 -17.28 -0.67
C ALA A 207 6.93 -18.47 -1.62
N MET A 208 7.23 -18.23 -2.89
CA MET A 208 7.24 -19.23 -3.96
C MET A 208 8.64 -19.34 -4.54
N PRO A 209 9.55 -20.07 -3.88
CA PRO A 209 10.88 -20.30 -4.44
C PRO A 209 10.79 -21.12 -5.72
N SER A 210 11.72 -20.86 -6.62
CA SER A 210 11.90 -21.60 -7.87
C SER A 210 12.35 -23.04 -7.59
N LEU A 211 13.07 -23.26 -6.49
CA LEU A 211 13.52 -24.57 -6.06
C LEU A 211 13.83 -24.58 -4.56
N VAL A 212 13.40 -25.64 -3.86
CA VAL A 212 13.91 -25.96 -2.53
C VAL A 212 14.97 -27.06 -2.64
N THR A 213 16.14 -26.78 -2.10
CA THR A 213 17.33 -27.64 -2.13
C THR A 213 17.80 -27.97 -0.73
N GLN A 214 18.77 -28.89 -0.65
CA GLN A 214 19.45 -29.26 0.60
C GLN A 214 18.51 -29.69 1.72
N TRP A 215 17.44 -30.42 1.38
CA TRP A 215 16.53 -31.02 2.35
C TRP A 215 17.27 -32.12 3.14
N ALA A 216 17.81 -31.76 4.30
CA ALA A 216 18.40 -32.68 5.24
C ALA A 216 17.53 -32.75 6.50
N ALA A 217 16.92 -33.91 6.75
CA ALA A 217 16.05 -34.14 7.89
C ALA A 217 16.66 -35.19 8.83
N THR A 218 16.70 -34.87 10.11
CA THR A 218 17.07 -35.79 11.18
C THR A 218 15.95 -35.86 12.22
N SER A 219 15.80 -37.02 12.86
CA SER A 219 14.88 -37.20 13.98
C SER A 219 15.48 -38.23 14.93
N GLN A 220 15.35 -37.99 16.24
CA GLN A 220 15.84 -38.90 17.25
C GLN A 220 14.80 -39.99 17.54
N PRO A 221 15.11 -41.29 17.30
CA PRO A 221 14.24 -42.37 17.71
C PRO A 221 14.19 -42.47 19.24
N ARG A 222 13.01 -42.73 19.80
CA ARG A 222 12.78 -42.81 21.26
C ARG A 222 12.42 -44.21 21.74
N HIS A 223 12.78 -45.24 20.97
CA HIS A 223 12.53 -46.62 21.36
C HIS A 223 13.32 -46.97 22.63
N ILE A 224 12.66 -47.66 23.57
CA ILE A 224 13.31 -48.14 24.80
C ILE A 224 13.53 -49.64 24.64
N VAL A 225 14.79 -50.07 24.76
CA VAL A 225 15.19 -51.48 24.66
C VAL A 225 15.55 -51.98 26.06
N HIS A 226 14.90 -53.05 26.48
CA HIS A 226 15.13 -53.72 27.76
C HIS A 226 15.73 -55.10 27.52
N ASP A 227 16.97 -55.28 27.95
CA ASP A 227 17.62 -56.60 27.93
C ASP A 227 17.08 -57.46 29.07
N VAL A 228 16.48 -58.61 28.74
CA VAL A 228 15.90 -59.54 29.71
C VAL A 228 16.83 -60.73 29.91
N LEU A 229 17.34 -60.88 31.14
CA LEU A 229 18.22 -61.99 31.51
C LEU A 229 17.55 -63.35 31.26
N GLY A 230 18.26 -64.25 30.60
CA GLY A 230 17.78 -65.61 30.27
C GLY A 230 17.02 -65.72 28.96
N THR A 231 16.87 -64.62 28.20
CA THR A 231 16.26 -64.62 26.87
C THR A 231 17.23 -64.03 25.84
N PRO A 232 17.33 -64.59 24.61
CA PRO A 232 18.19 -64.04 23.57
C PRO A 232 17.57 -62.83 22.84
N TRP A 233 16.34 -62.43 23.19
CA TRP A 233 15.59 -61.38 22.52
C TRP A 233 15.25 -60.25 23.50
N PRO A 234 15.59 -58.99 23.20
CA PRO A 234 15.23 -57.87 24.07
C PRO A 234 13.74 -57.55 23.96
N ASN A 235 13.16 -57.02 25.04
CA ASN A 235 11.84 -56.41 25.01
C ASN A 235 11.96 -54.96 24.52
N VAL A 236 11.12 -54.55 23.56
CA VAL A 236 11.18 -53.22 22.96
C VAL A 236 9.87 -52.48 23.19
N THR A 237 9.95 -51.28 23.77
CA THR A 237 8.85 -50.31 23.80
C THR A 237 9.01 -49.34 22.64
N ILE A 238 8.06 -49.37 21.71
CA ILE A 238 8.06 -48.49 20.54
C ILE A 238 7.44 -47.14 20.95
N GLN A 239 8.17 -46.05 20.72
CA GLN A 239 7.66 -44.68 20.86
C GLN A 239 7.81 -43.94 19.53
N PRO A 240 6.95 -42.97 19.23
CA PRO A 240 7.15 -42.08 18.08
C PRO A 240 8.51 -41.38 18.19
N ALA A 241 9.20 -41.19 17.06
CA ALA A 241 10.41 -40.40 17.02
C ALA A 241 10.14 -38.93 17.42
N GLY A 242 11.19 -38.16 17.71
CA GLY A 242 11.08 -36.71 17.91
C GLY A 242 10.66 -35.97 16.63
N PRO A 243 10.35 -34.67 16.71
CA PRO A 243 10.09 -33.86 15.51
C PRO A 243 11.28 -33.89 14.56
N ARG A 244 11.03 -33.76 13.25
CA ARG A 244 12.11 -33.63 12.26
C ARG A 244 12.78 -32.27 12.44
N SER A 245 14.10 -32.24 12.33
CA SER A 245 14.87 -31.00 12.29
C SER A 245 16.05 -31.13 11.34
N GLY A 246 16.54 -30.00 10.86
CA GLY A 246 17.72 -29.96 10.00
C GLY A 246 17.84 -28.63 9.29
N THR A 247 18.34 -28.65 8.06
CA THR A 247 18.57 -27.46 7.26
C THR A 247 17.82 -27.53 5.93
N MET A 248 17.43 -26.37 5.41
CA MET A 248 16.86 -26.21 4.08
C MET A 248 17.44 -24.96 3.41
N SER A 249 17.42 -24.97 2.07
CA SER A 249 17.82 -23.83 1.25
C SER A 249 16.79 -23.59 0.15
N ALA A 250 16.25 -22.40 0.05
CA ALA A 250 15.28 -22.00 -0.98
C ALA A 250 15.92 -21.03 -1.98
N LEU A 251 15.75 -21.30 -3.27
CA LEU A 251 16.25 -20.48 -4.38
C LEU A 251 15.12 -19.61 -4.95
N PHE A 252 15.37 -18.32 -5.10
CA PHE A 252 14.44 -17.33 -5.65
C PHE A 252 15.02 -16.68 -6.90
N ASP A 253 14.14 -16.40 -7.88
CA ASP A 253 14.50 -15.62 -9.07
C ASP A 253 14.36 -14.10 -8.88
N SER A 254 13.93 -13.63 -7.70
CA SER A 254 13.84 -12.20 -7.34
C SER A 254 14.39 -11.92 -5.94
N GLU A 255 14.92 -10.72 -5.76
CA GLU A 255 15.38 -10.21 -4.45
C GLU A 255 14.19 -9.97 -3.50
N ASP A 256 13.09 -9.40 -4.01
CA ASP A 256 11.90 -9.11 -3.21
C ASP A 256 11.31 -10.39 -2.60
N GLY A 257 11.12 -11.44 -3.41
CA GLY A 257 10.58 -12.72 -2.90
C GLY A 257 11.52 -13.41 -1.90
N ALA A 258 12.83 -13.22 -2.05
CA ALA A 258 13.81 -13.71 -1.07
C ALA A 258 13.77 -12.91 0.23
N ASN A 259 13.59 -11.59 0.17
CA ASN A 259 13.44 -10.72 1.34
C ASN A 259 12.15 -11.01 2.11
N ASP A 260 11.02 -11.20 1.43
CA ASP A 260 9.75 -11.56 2.06
C ASP A 260 9.88 -12.89 2.82
N PHE A 261 10.51 -13.89 2.18
CA PHE A 261 10.78 -15.17 2.82
C PHE A 261 11.75 -15.05 3.99
N PHE A 262 12.81 -14.26 3.84
CA PHE A 262 13.80 -14.02 4.89
C PHE A 262 13.18 -13.29 6.09
N THR A 263 12.31 -12.32 5.86
CA THR A 263 11.52 -11.64 6.90
C THR A 263 10.58 -12.62 7.59
N MET A 264 9.89 -13.46 6.82
CA MET A 264 9.01 -14.51 7.37
C MET A 264 9.75 -15.48 8.29
N LEU A 265 10.96 -15.92 7.91
CA LEU A 265 11.78 -16.82 8.72
C LEU A 265 12.34 -16.14 9.99
N ARG A 266 12.58 -14.82 9.96
CA ARG A 266 13.11 -14.05 11.10
C ARG A 266 12.03 -13.66 12.12
N GLY A 267 10.75 -13.77 11.76
CA GLY A 267 9.63 -13.53 12.65
C GLY A 267 9.48 -14.60 13.73
N THR A 268 8.40 -14.52 14.50
CA THR A 268 7.96 -15.58 15.45
C THR A 268 7.09 -16.65 14.79
N ASN A 269 7.00 -16.58 13.47
CA ASN A 269 6.00 -17.21 12.66
C ASN A 269 6.17 -18.73 12.61
N VAL A 270 5.06 -19.44 12.80
CA VAL A 270 4.94 -20.83 12.35
C VAL A 270 4.74 -20.82 10.82
N ILE A 271 5.55 -21.61 10.11
CA ILE A 271 5.58 -21.63 8.65
C ILE A 271 5.14 -23.00 8.16
N THR A 272 4.23 -22.99 7.19
CA THR A 272 3.82 -24.19 6.47
C THR A 272 4.57 -24.25 5.15
N PHE A 273 5.34 -25.32 4.98
CA PHE A 273 5.93 -25.71 3.71
C PHE A 273 5.04 -26.71 2.99
N SER A 274 4.77 -26.48 1.71
CA SER A 274 4.08 -27.41 0.84
C SER A 274 4.88 -27.61 -0.44
N ASP A 275 4.98 -28.86 -0.89
CA ASP A 275 5.58 -29.20 -2.18
C ASP A 275 4.64 -30.16 -2.91
N THR A 276 4.44 -29.90 -4.21
CA THR A 276 3.55 -30.70 -5.06
C THR A 276 4.28 -31.82 -5.78
N ASP A 277 5.62 -31.77 -5.83
CA ASP A 277 6.45 -32.73 -6.56
C ASP A 277 6.99 -33.86 -5.66
N THR A 278 6.91 -33.71 -4.33
CA THR A 278 7.29 -34.75 -3.37
C THR A 278 6.08 -35.23 -2.57
N TYR A 279 5.97 -36.54 -2.35
CA TYR A 279 4.93 -37.13 -1.47
C TYR A 279 5.05 -36.74 0.00
N SER A 280 5.96 -35.83 0.34
CA SER A 280 6.06 -35.28 1.69
C SER A 280 4.81 -34.42 1.95
N THR A 281 4.00 -34.86 2.91
CA THR A 281 2.93 -34.04 3.50
C THR A 281 3.43 -32.65 3.84
N ALA A 282 2.54 -31.66 3.67
CA ALA A 282 2.78 -30.29 4.13
C ALA A 282 3.40 -30.32 5.55
N MET A 283 4.52 -29.62 5.71
CA MET A 283 5.29 -29.62 6.94
C MET A 283 5.12 -28.26 7.61
N VAL A 284 4.74 -28.28 8.87
CA VAL A 284 4.67 -27.09 9.71
C VAL A 284 5.95 -27.01 10.53
N PHE A 285 6.64 -25.86 10.52
CA PHE A 285 7.93 -25.71 11.19
C PHE A 285 8.16 -24.32 11.74
N LEU A 286 9.13 -24.22 12.66
CA LEU A 286 9.76 -22.98 13.09
C LEU A 286 11.16 -22.89 12.50
N ALA A 287 11.54 -21.72 12.03
CA ALA A 287 12.92 -21.44 11.69
C ALA A 287 13.76 -21.42 12.98
N GLN A 288 14.97 -21.98 12.91
CA GLN A 288 15.93 -21.99 14.01
C GLN A 288 17.35 -21.81 13.48
N ASP A 289 18.28 -21.64 14.42
CA ASP A 289 19.69 -21.40 14.13
C ASP A 289 19.89 -20.15 13.23
N ASN A 290 20.94 -20.17 12.40
CA ASN A 290 21.25 -19.05 11.52
C ASN A 290 20.39 -19.09 10.26
N ILE A 291 19.76 -17.95 9.96
CA ILE A 291 19.11 -17.69 8.68
C ILE A 291 20.05 -16.81 7.87
N THR A 292 20.34 -17.21 6.64
CA THR A 292 21.25 -16.48 5.74
C THR A 292 20.57 -16.25 4.41
N MET A 293 20.82 -15.09 3.81
CA MET A 293 20.39 -14.75 2.46
C MET A 293 21.61 -14.28 1.67
N THR A 294 21.88 -14.94 0.55
CA THR A 294 23.04 -14.64 -0.30
C THR A 294 22.65 -14.61 -1.77
N PRO A 295 23.12 -13.64 -2.56
CA PRO A 295 22.96 -13.68 -4.00
C PRO A 295 23.76 -14.86 -4.58
N ASP A 296 23.24 -15.49 -5.62
CA ASP A 296 23.94 -16.55 -6.36
C ASP A 296 25.19 -15.97 -7.05
N ASP A 297 26.33 -16.64 -6.86
CA ASP A 297 27.65 -16.16 -7.23
C ASP A 297 27.86 -16.07 -8.76
N GLN A 298 27.05 -16.77 -9.55
CA GLN A 298 27.19 -16.80 -11.02
C GLN A 298 26.57 -15.59 -11.70
N ASP A 299 25.30 -15.29 -11.40
CA ASP A 299 24.53 -14.30 -12.16
C ASP A 299 24.03 -13.12 -11.30
N ARG A 300 24.10 -13.20 -9.96
CA ARG A 300 23.54 -12.23 -8.99
C ARG A 300 22.07 -11.84 -9.22
N ARG A 301 21.36 -12.60 -10.05
CA ARG A 301 19.93 -12.45 -10.35
C ARG A 301 19.06 -13.38 -9.52
N ARG A 302 19.68 -14.35 -8.85
CA ARG A 302 19.02 -15.30 -7.98
C ARG A 302 19.53 -15.15 -6.57
N TRP A 303 18.69 -15.55 -5.63
CA TRP A 303 18.95 -15.43 -4.21
C TRP A 303 18.72 -16.78 -3.54
N VAL A 304 19.63 -17.18 -2.67
CA VAL A 304 19.52 -18.38 -1.86
C VAL A 304 19.26 -17.96 -0.43
N VAL A 305 18.20 -18.48 0.17
CA VAL A 305 17.88 -18.33 1.59
C VAL A 305 18.06 -19.68 2.27
N SER A 306 19.04 -19.78 3.18
CA SER A 306 19.35 -21.00 3.92
C SER A 306 19.03 -20.83 5.40
N PHE A 307 18.39 -21.84 6.00
CA PHE A 307 17.89 -21.79 7.38
C PHE A 307 17.89 -23.18 8.04
N GLY A 308 18.03 -23.19 9.37
CA GLY A 308 17.68 -24.34 10.19
C GLY A 308 16.16 -24.40 10.41
N TYR A 309 15.61 -25.59 10.56
CA TYR A 309 14.20 -25.79 10.85
C TYR A 309 13.97 -26.84 11.93
N MET A 310 12.87 -26.68 12.67
CA MET A 310 12.30 -27.69 13.55
C MET A 310 10.81 -27.84 13.23
N GLU A 311 10.40 -29.06 12.87
CA GLU A 311 9.00 -29.40 12.66
C GLU A 311 8.21 -29.27 13.97
N VAL A 312 7.01 -28.71 13.87
CA VAL A 312 6.07 -28.57 14.98
C VAL A 312 4.73 -29.19 14.60
N GLN A 313 3.97 -29.63 15.61
CA GLN A 313 2.57 -29.99 15.43
C GLN A 313 1.72 -28.78 15.77
N GLU A 314 0.71 -28.50 14.94
CA GLU A 314 -0.42 -27.65 15.34
C GLU A 314 -1.27 -28.34 16.42
#